data_AF-A0A157SIA4-F1
#
_entry.id   AF-A0A157SIA4-F1
#
_cell.length_a   1.000
_cell.length_b   1.000
_cell.length_c   1.000
_cell.angle_alpha   90.00
_cell.angle_beta   90.00
_cell.angle_gamma   90.00
#
_symmetry.space_group_name_H-M   'P 1'
#
loop_
_entity.id
_entity.type
_entity.pdbx_description
1 polymer ?
#
loop_
_entity_poly.entity_id
_entity_poly.type
_entity_poly.pdbx_seq_one_letter_code
_entity_poly.pdbx_strand_id
1 'polypeptide(L)'
;MKPDEKVVDALFNALFVDNMSYYRQLLEGPADGASDVFGRARDVLARLCAEDREAVFKFIELAMSDSASVILGTLDGTHFPGDLDGDFAVRYGDHDIHGNLQDLFIAQGESRRIY
;
A
#
# COMPACT_ATOMS: atom_id res chain seq x y z
N MET A 1 3.45 -12.40 18.50
CA MET A 1 3.11 -12.16 17.10
C MET A 1 3.57 -13.35 16.29
N LYS A 2 2.67 -13.97 15.54
CA LYS A 2 2.97 -15.06 14.63
C LYS A 2 3.82 -14.55 13.44
N PRO A 3 4.52 -15.44 12.71
CA PRO A 3 5.40 -15.02 11.62
C PRO A 3 4.69 -14.26 10.48
N ASP A 4 3.49 -14.68 10.10
CA ASP A 4 2.59 -14.02 9.15
C ASP A 4 2.20 -12.61 9.60
N GLU A 5 1.72 -12.46 10.85
CA GLU A 5 1.40 -11.16 11.44
C GLU A 5 2.61 -10.22 11.42
N LYS A 6 3.81 -10.74 11.73
CA LYS A 6 5.05 -9.95 11.70
C LYS A 6 5.38 -9.45 10.30
N VAL A 7 5.20 -10.31 9.30
CA VAL A 7 5.47 -9.95 7.90
C VAL A 7 4.46 -8.90 7.43
N VAL A 8 3.18 -9.09 7.72
CA VAL A 8 2.12 -8.14 7.40
C VAL A 8 2.38 -6.78 8.05
N ASP A 9 2.70 -6.75 9.35
CA ASP A 9 3.04 -5.51 10.06
C ASP A 9 4.24 -4.78 9.43
N ALA A 10 5.26 -5.53 9.04
CA ALA A 10 6.45 -4.95 8.39
C ALA A 10 6.11 -4.35 7.02
N LEU A 11 5.32 -5.06 6.20
CA LEU A 11 4.85 -4.58 4.90
C LEU A 11 3.97 -3.34 5.04
N PHE A 12 3.03 -3.37 5.99
CA PHE A 12 2.13 -2.26 6.25
C PHE A 12 2.89 -1.00 6.66
N ASN A 13 3.89 -1.13 7.55
CA ASN A 13 4.73 0.01 7.93
C ASN A 13 5.55 0.53 6.75
N ALA A 14 6.16 -0.33 5.95
CA ALA A 14 6.89 0.09 4.76
C ALA A 14 6.02 0.88 3.78
N LEU A 15 4.76 0.46 3.59
CA LEU A 15 3.82 1.12 2.68
C LEU A 15 3.26 2.43 3.24
N PHE A 16 2.71 2.41 4.45
CA PHE A 16 1.91 3.53 4.97
C PHE A 16 2.64 4.44 5.95
N VAL A 17 3.76 3.99 6.51
CA VAL A 17 4.60 4.85 7.35
C VAL A 17 5.74 5.39 6.51
N ASP A 18 6.53 4.52 5.88
CA ASP A 18 7.75 4.95 5.21
C ASP A 18 7.46 5.59 3.84
N ASN A 19 6.83 4.84 2.93
CA ASN A 19 6.57 5.31 1.57
C ASN A 19 5.60 6.50 1.54
N MET A 20 4.52 6.46 2.32
CA MET A 20 3.54 7.57 2.32
C MET A 20 4.13 8.85 2.90
N SER A 21 4.96 8.76 3.94
CA SER A 21 5.69 9.94 4.46
C SER A 21 6.61 10.53 3.41
N TYR A 22 7.31 9.69 2.65
CA TYR A 22 8.16 10.12 1.55
C TYR A 22 7.35 10.80 0.44
N TYR A 23 6.22 10.22 0.04
CA TYR A 23 5.32 10.82 -0.95
C TYR A 23 4.79 12.17 -0.51
N ARG A 24 4.30 12.30 0.73
CA ARG A 24 3.84 13.59 1.25
C ARG A 24 4.94 14.64 1.26
N GLN A 25 6.14 14.28 1.73
CA GLN A 25 7.28 15.21 1.75
C GLN A 25 7.63 15.75 0.36
N LEU A 26 7.58 14.89 -0.67
CA LEU A 26 7.87 15.31 -2.04
C LEU A 26 6.72 16.10 -2.67
N LEU A 27 5.47 15.71 -2.40
CA LEU A 27 4.30 16.19 -3.13
C LEU A 27 3.61 17.40 -2.49
N GLU A 28 3.84 17.67 -1.20
CA GLU A 28 3.31 18.85 -0.50
C GLU A 28 4.18 20.10 -0.69
N GLY A 29 5.36 19.96 -1.30
CA GLY A 29 6.24 21.07 -1.61
C GLY A 29 5.63 22.08 -2.60
N PRO A 30 6.18 23.30 -2.68
CA PRO A 30 5.75 24.28 -3.68
C PRO A 30 6.06 23.77 -5.09
N ALA A 31 5.24 24.22 -6.06
CA ALA A 31 5.50 23.96 -7.47
C ALA A 31 6.89 24.48 -7.87
N ASP A 32 7.64 23.69 -8.63
CA ASP A 32 8.99 24.04 -9.07
C ASP A 32 9.22 23.85 -10.58
N GLY A 33 8.19 23.42 -11.32
CA GLY A 33 8.26 23.25 -12.77
C GLY A 33 9.11 22.06 -13.21
N ALA A 34 9.43 21.12 -12.32
CA ALA A 34 10.13 19.89 -12.66
C ALA A 34 9.29 19.02 -13.62
N SER A 35 9.97 18.39 -14.59
CA SER A 35 9.32 17.64 -15.68
C SER A 35 9.12 16.15 -15.38
N ASP A 36 9.72 15.64 -14.32
CA ASP A 36 9.54 14.26 -13.88
C ASP A 36 8.14 14.01 -13.29
N VAL A 37 7.82 12.74 -13.06
CA VAL A 37 6.50 12.32 -12.59
C VAL A 37 6.14 12.96 -11.25
N PHE A 38 7.10 13.07 -10.31
CA PHE A 38 6.88 13.70 -9.01
C PHE A 38 6.72 15.21 -9.15
N GLY A 39 7.56 15.84 -9.97
CA GLY A 39 7.48 17.27 -10.28
C GLY A 39 6.10 17.69 -10.77
N ARG A 40 5.60 16.98 -11.79
CA ARG A 40 4.28 17.24 -12.37
C ARG A 40 3.13 16.98 -11.38
N ALA A 41 3.22 15.92 -10.57
CA ALA A 41 2.21 15.62 -9.57
C ALA A 41 2.17 16.70 -8.48
N ARG A 42 3.33 17.09 -7.94
CA ARG A 42 3.45 18.19 -6.97
C ARG A 42 2.88 19.50 -7.52
N ASP A 43 3.22 19.87 -8.75
CA ASP A 43 2.72 21.10 -9.37
C ASP A 43 1.19 21.13 -9.49
N VAL A 44 0.56 19.97 -9.73
CA VAL A 44 -0.90 19.84 -9.74
C VAL A 44 -1.45 19.96 -8.31
N LEU A 45 -0.88 19.24 -7.34
CA LEU A 45 -1.33 19.24 -5.95
C LEU A 45 -1.16 20.61 -5.27
N ALA A 46 -0.16 21.39 -5.68
CA ALA A 46 0.04 22.75 -5.19
C ALA A 46 -1.10 23.73 -5.57
N ARG A 47 -1.92 23.39 -6.57
CA ARG A 47 -3.08 24.19 -7.01
C ARG A 47 -4.37 23.83 -6.28
N LEU A 48 -4.38 22.73 -5.55
CA LEU A 48 -5.54 22.26 -4.80
C LEU A 48 -5.59 22.96 -3.43
N CYS A 49 -6.80 23.11 -2.89
CA CYS A 49 -6.95 23.48 -1.48
C CYS A 49 -6.49 22.32 -0.58
N ALA A 50 -6.31 22.58 0.72
CA ALA A 50 -5.82 21.57 1.65
C ALA A 50 -6.75 20.34 1.75
N GLU A 51 -8.06 20.54 1.68
CA GLU A 51 -9.06 19.46 1.74
C GLU A 51 -9.01 18.57 0.50
N ASP A 52 -9.02 19.16 -0.69
CA ASP A 52 -8.91 18.41 -1.96
C ASP A 52 -7.58 17.67 -2.07
N ARG A 53 -6.49 18.30 -1.63
CA ARG A 53 -5.16 17.67 -1.62
C ARG A 53 -5.13 16.47 -0.67
N GLU A 54 -5.72 16.59 0.51
CA GLU A 54 -5.83 15.47 1.45
C GLU A 54 -6.68 14.33 0.88
N ALA A 55 -7.76 14.64 0.15
CA ALA A 55 -8.56 13.63 -0.54
C ALA A 55 -7.74 12.83 -1.58
N VAL A 56 -6.82 13.49 -2.30
CA VAL A 56 -5.91 12.79 -3.23
C VAL A 56 -4.94 11.87 -2.49
N PHE A 57 -4.36 12.31 -1.37
CA PHE A 57 -3.48 11.46 -0.57
C PHE A 57 -4.19 10.23 -0.02
N LYS A 58 -5.42 10.39 0.48
CA LYS A 58 -6.25 9.24 0.90
C LYS A 58 -6.54 8.28 -0.24
N PHE A 59 -6.79 8.78 -1.44
CA PHE A 59 -6.97 7.92 -2.61
C PHE A 59 -5.68 7.16 -2.97
N ILE A 60 -4.50 7.78 -2.83
CA ILE A 60 -3.21 7.08 -3.00
C ILE A 60 -3.06 5.97 -1.95
N GLU A 61 -3.38 6.26 -0.68
CA GLU A 61 -3.36 5.25 0.39
C GLU A 61 -4.29 4.07 0.07
N LEU A 62 -5.52 4.35 -0.39
CA LEU A 62 -6.46 3.32 -0.83
C LEU A 62 -5.91 2.48 -1.99
N ALA A 63 -5.39 3.11 -3.04
CA ALA A 63 -4.82 2.42 -4.19
C ALA A 63 -3.60 1.55 -3.82
N MET A 64 -2.77 2.02 -2.89
CA MET A 64 -1.67 1.23 -2.34
C MET A 64 -2.18 0.01 -1.57
N SER A 65 -3.25 0.18 -0.78
CA SER A 65 -3.88 -0.89 -0.02
C SER A 65 -4.49 -1.96 -0.93
N ASP A 66 -5.23 -1.55 -1.96
CA ASP A 66 -5.84 -2.44 -2.93
C ASP A 66 -4.78 -3.24 -3.70
N SER A 67 -3.70 -2.56 -4.11
CA SER A 67 -2.58 -3.21 -4.81
C SER A 67 -1.90 -4.26 -3.94
N ALA A 68 -1.65 -3.95 -2.67
CA ALA A 68 -1.08 -4.90 -1.72
C ALA A 68 -2.05 -6.07 -1.46
N SER A 69 -3.34 -5.79 -1.29
CA SER A 69 -4.37 -6.80 -1.07
C SER A 69 -4.44 -7.81 -2.22
N VAL A 70 -4.38 -7.35 -3.48
CA VAL A 70 -4.33 -8.25 -4.65
C VAL A 70 -3.11 -9.18 -4.56
N ILE A 71 -1.93 -8.65 -4.29
CA ILE A 71 -0.70 -9.44 -4.19
C ILE A 71 -0.80 -10.45 -3.05
N LEU A 72 -1.22 -10.03 -1.86
CA LEU A 72 -1.33 -10.88 -0.69
C LEU A 72 -2.40 -11.96 -0.86
N GLY A 73 -3.54 -11.64 -1.47
CA GLY A 73 -4.58 -12.62 -1.77
C GLY A 73 -4.12 -13.66 -2.79
N THR A 74 -3.29 -13.25 -3.76
CA THR A 74 -2.62 -14.20 -4.67
C THR A 74 -1.64 -15.10 -3.95
N LEU A 75 -0.84 -14.56 -3.04
CA LEU A 75 0.09 -15.35 -2.23
C LEU A 75 -0.62 -16.31 -1.26
N ASP A 76 -1.80 -15.93 -0.76
CA ASP A 76 -2.63 -16.78 0.09
C ASP A 76 -3.41 -17.85 -0.68
N GLY A 77 -3.48 -17.77 -2.02
CA GLY A 77 -4.35 -18.62 -2.83
C GLY A 77 -5.85 -18.31 -2.65
N THR A 78 -6.20 -17.13 -2.15
CA THR A 78 -7.60 -16.66 -2.02
C THR A 78 -8.05 -15.84 -3.23
N HIS A 79 -7.11 -15.33 -4.03
CA HIS A 79 -7.36 -14.55 -5.24
C HIS A 79 -6.44 -14.99 -6.39
N PHE A 80 -7.00 -15.43 -7.52
CA PHE A 80 -6.24 -15.89 -8.68
C PHE A 80 -6.41 -14.94 -9.87
N PRO A 81 -5.45 -14.02 -10.11
CA PRO A 81 -5.48 -13.16 -11.28
C PRO A 81 -5.29 -13.94 -12.57
N GLY A 82 -6.23 -13.80 -13.51
CA GLY A 82 -6.14 -14.41 -14.84
C GLY A 82 -6.20 -15.95 -14.78
N ASP A 83 -5.23 -16.60 -15.41
CA ASP A 83 -5.20 -18.05 -15.59
C ASP A 83 -4.23 -18.75 -14.62
N LEU A 84 -3.89 -18.10 -13.49
CA LEU A 84 -3.07 -18.71 -12.44
C LEU A 84 -3.88 -19.78 -11.71
N ASP A 85 -3.46 -21.05 -11.80
CA ASP A 85 -4.17 -22.20 -11.24
C ASP A 85 -3.31 -23.06 -10.28
N GLY A 86 -2.11 -22.58 -9.94
CA GLY A 86 -1.19 -23.23 -9.01
C GLY A 86 -1.15 -22.58 -7.63
N ASP A 87 -0.61 -23.31 -6.65
CA ASP A 87 -0.46 -22.85 -5.28
C ASP A 87 0.87 -22.12 -5.06
N PHE A 88 0.83 -21.02 -4.30
CA PHE A 88 2.03 -20.34 -3.82
C PHE A 88 2.47 -20.91 -2.46
N ALA A 89 3.72 -21.35 -2.36
CA ALA A 89 4.34 -21.70 -1.10
C ALA A 89 5.15 -20.50 -0.57
N VAL A 90 4.58 -19.76 0.38
CA VAL A 90 5.22 -18.58 0.97
C VAL A 90 5.74 -18.89 2.37
N ARG A 91 7.04 -18.60 2.60
CA ARG A 91 7.75 -18.89 3.84
C ARG A 91 8.52 -17.68 4.37
N TYR A 92 8.56 -17.54 5.69
CA TYR A 92 9.46 -16.63 6.40
C TYR A 92 10.30 -17.42 7.41
N GLY A 93 11.59 -17.57 7.11
CA GLY A 93 12.44 -18.55 7.79
C GLY A 93 11.91 -19.96 7.55
N ASP A 94 11.72 -20.72 8.63
CA ASP A 94 11.21 -22.10 8.55
C ASP A 94 9.67 -22.20 8.59
N HIS A 95 8.95 -21.08 8.68
CA HIS A 95 7.50 -21.05 8.82
C HIS A 95 6.79 -20.76 7.49
N ASP A 96 5.79 -21.57 7.16
CA ASP A 96 4.81 -21.23 6.14
C ASP A 96 3.92 -20.09 6.67
N ILE A 97 3.68 -19.07 5.84
CA ILE A 97 2.94 -17.86 6.22
C ILE A 97 1.76 -17.54 5.30
N HIS A 98 1.54 -18.32 4.24
CA HIS A 98 0.41 -18.15 3.33
C HIS A 98 -0.91 -18.62 3.95
N GLY A 99 -2.02 -18.05 3.48
CA GLY A 99 -3.40 -18.43 3.81
C GLY A 99 -4.16 -17.40 4.65
N ASN A 100 -3.53 -16.31 5.07
CA ASN A 100 -4.16 -15.26 5.89
C ASN A 100 -3.47 -13.88 5.80
N LEU A 101 -2.49 -13.70 4.92
CA LEU A 101 -1.74 -12.45 4.79
C LEU A 101 -2.65 -11.29 4.36
N GLN A 102 -3.56 -11.53 3.42
CA GLN A 102 -4.51 -10.56 2.90
C GLN A 102 -5.47 -10.09 3.99
N ASP A 103 -6.08 -11.02 4.71
CA ASP A 103 -7.05 -10.72 5.76
C ASP A 103 -6.40 -9.94 6.91
N LEU A 104 -5.19 -10.33 7.32
CA LEU A 104 -4.42 -9.59 8.32
C LEU A 104 -4.11 -8.17 7.86
N PHE A 105 -3.74 -7.99 6.58
CA PHE A 105 -3.42 -6.68 6.02
C PHE A 105 -4.65 -5.78 5.91
N ILE A 106 -5.78 -6.32 5.44
CA ILE A 106 -7.06 -5.58 5.36
C ILE A 106 -7.51 -5.16 6.74
N ALA A 107 -7.47 -6.05 7.75
CA ALA A 107 -7.85 -5.73 9.11
C ALA A 107 -7.01 -4.57 9.68
N GLN A 108 -5.71 -4.51 9.34
CA GLN A 108 -4.86 -3.40 9.70
C GLN A 108 -5.26 -2.10 8.97
N GLY A 109 -5.61 -2.19 7.68
CA GLY A 109 -6.11 -1.06 6.90
C GLY A 109 -7.41 -0.46 7.44
N GLU A 110 -8.38 -1.30 7.82
CA GLU A 110 -9.63 -0.89 8.46
C GLU A 110 -9.36 -0.17 9.80
N SER A 111 -8.44 -0.70 10.62
CA SER A 111 -8.06 -0.07 11.90
C SER A 111 -7.50 1.35 11.73
N ARG A 112 -6.89 1.64 10.56
CA ARG A 112 -6.34 2.95 10.20
C ARG A 112 -7.28 3.82 9.36
N ARG A 113 -8.51 3.35 9.06
CA ARG A 113 -9.50 4.06 8.22
C ARG A 113 -8.97 4.40 6.82
N ILE A 114 -8.20 3.47 6.24
CA ILE A 114 -7.85 3.52 4.81
C ILE A 114 -9.10 3.19 3.98
N TYR A 115 -9.94 2.28 4.50
CA TYR A 115 -11.26 1.92 3.99
C TYR A 115 -12.37 2.66 4.74
#